data_AF-A0A498EL98-F1
#
_entry.id   AF-A0A498EL98-F1
#
_cell.length_a   1.000
_cell.length_b   1.000
_cell.length_c   1.000
_cell.angle_alpha   90.00
_cell.angle_beta   90.00
_cell.angle_gamma   90.00
#
_symmetry.space_group_name_H-M   'P 1'
#
loop_
_entity.id
_entity.type
_entity.pdbx_description
1 polymer ?
#
loop_
_entity_poly.entity_id
_entity_poly.type
_entity_poly.pdbx_seq_one_letter_code
_entity_poly.pdbx_strand_id
1 'polypeptide(L)'
;MSLITMTGELSRVLSKRDVFVLALGAMIGWGWIVQTGYFIDQSGVTGAISAFVLGGFMVTVVSLIYGELASAMPFVGGEHVYSMRALG
;
A
#
# COMPACT_ATOMS: atom_id res chain seq x y z
N MET A 1 -11.33 -35.74 -2.08
CA MET A 1 -10.83 -34.40 -1.69
C MET A 1 -10.66 -33.58 -2.98
N SER A 2 -11.75 -33.11 -3.58
CA SER A 2 -11.69 -32.33 -4.83
C SER A 2 -11.35 -30.89 -4.47
N LEU A 3 -10.15 -30.44 -4.87
CA LEU A 3 -9.75 -29.06 -4.77
C LEU A 3 -10.71 -28.21 -5.61
N ILE A 4 -11.27 -27.19 -4.98
CA ILE A 4 -12.17 -26.23 -5.57
C ILE A 4 -11.32 -25.35 -6.50
N THR A 5 -11.23 -25.72 -7.78
CA THR A 5 -10.72 -24.82 -8.81
C THR A 5 -11.70 -23.66 -8.89
N MET A 6 -11.38 -22.51 -8.28
CA MET A 6 -12.16 -21.28 -8.43
C MET A 6 -11.98 -20.76 -9.86
N THR A 7 -12.64 -21.38 -10.83
CA THR A 7 -12.74 -20.93 -12.22
C THR A 7 -13.76 -19.78 -12.33
N GLY A 8 -13.57 -18.75 -11.53
CA GLY A 8 -14.34 -17.51 -11.61
C GLY A 8 -13.39 -16.40 -12.01
N GLU A 9 -13.34 -16.06 -13.30
CA GLU A 9 -12.65 -14.85 -13.74
C GLU A 9 -13.31 -13.64 -13.07
N LEU A 10 -12.51 -12.83 -12.37
CA LEU A 10 -13.00 -11.60 -11.76
C LEU A 10 -13.47 -10.63 -12.85
N SER A 11 -14.72 -10.20 -12.76
CA SER A 11 -15.25 -9.19 -13.67
C SER A 11 -14.63 -7.82 -13.35
N ARG A 12 -14.15 -7.13 -14.38
CA ARG A 12 -13.55 -5.80 -14.23
C ARG A 12 -14.65 -4.75 -14.03
N VAL A 13 -15.06 -4.57 -12.78
CA VAL A 13 -16.13 -3.62 -12.40
C VAL A 13 -15.62 -2.30 -11.83
N LEU A 14 -14.36 -2.24 -11.38
CA LEU A 14 -13.78 -1.01 -10.85
C LEU A 14 -13.29 -0.09 -11.97
N SER A 15 -13.73 1.17 -11.93
CA SER A 15 -13.17 2.25 -12.74
C SER A 15 -11.86 2.76 -12.13
N LYS A 16 -11.08 3.54 -12.91
CA LYS A 16 -9.84 4.17 -12.41
C LYS A 16 -10.08 5.07 -11.20
N ARG A 17 -11.25 5.72 -11.13
CA ARG A 17 -11.62 6.59 -10.00
C ARG A 17 -11.93 5.77 -8.75
N ASP A 18 -12.63 4.65 -8.93
CA ASP A 18 -12.95 3.75 -7.81
C ASP A 18 -11.69 3.16 -7.19
N VAL A 19 -10.73 2.76 -8.04
CA VAL A 19 -9.42 2.27 -7.58
C VAL A 19 -8.67 3.36 -6.82
N PHE A 20 -8.70 4.61 -7.28
CA PHE A 20 -8.05 5.73 -6.59
C PHE A 20 -8.67 6.01 -5.21
N VAL A 21 -10.00 6.06 -5.14
CA VAL A 21 -10.71 6.26 -3.86
C VAL A 21 -10.48 5.09 -2.91
N LEU A 22 -10.47 3.85 -3.43
CA LEU A 22 -10.13 2.65 -2.65
C LEU A 22 -8.72 2.73 -2.07
N ALA A 23 -7.73 3.12 -2.89
CA ALA A 23 -6.35 3.28 -2.46
C ALA A 23 -6.22 4.36 -1.37
N LEU A 24 -6.86 5.53 -1.55
CA LEU A 24 -6.88 6.58 -0.53
C LEU A 24 -7.53 6.11 0.78
N GLY A 25 -8.66 5.42 0.70
CA GLY A 25 -9.36 4.88 1.86
C GLY A 25 -8.54 3.82 2.60
N ALA A 26 -7.77 3.01 1.87
CA ALA A 26 -6.87 2.03 2.47
C ALA A 26 -5.64 2.66 3.16
N MET A 27 -5.17 3.82 2.68
CA MET A 27 -4.01 4.51 3.24
C MET A 27 -4.33 5.34 4.50
N ILE A 28 -5.50 5.99 4.54
CA ILE A 28 -5.88 6.89 5.65
C ILE A 28 -6.55 6.09 6.78
N GLY A 29 -5.77 5.70 7.79
CA GLY A 29 -6.26 5.04 9.00
C GLY A 29 -6.37 5.96 10.22
N TRP A 30 -6.71 5.37 11.38
CA TRP A 30 -6.76 6.09 12.67
C TRP A 30 -5.38 6.43 13.26
N GLY A 31 -4.32 5.76 12.78
CA GLY A 31 -2.98 5.80 13.39
C GLY A 31 -2.38 7.20 13.49
N TRP A 32 -2.61 8.08 12.50
CA TRP A 32 -2.06 9.44 12.54
C TRP A 32 -2.65 10.29 13.67
N ILE A 33 -3.91 10.07 14.06
CA ILE A 33 -4.56 10.83 15.13
C ILE A 33 -3.93 10.49 16.49
N VAL A 34 -3.70 9.21 16.75
CA VAL A 34 -3.14 8.74 18.03
C VAL A 34 -1.64 9.01 18.11
N GLN A 35 -0.92 8.79 17.01
CA GLN A 35 0.54 8.81 17.03
C GLN A 35 1.13 10.22 16.95
N THR A 36 0.40 11.20 16.41
CA THR A 36 0.91 12.58 16.28
C THR A 36 1.28 13.19 17.63
N GLY A 37 0.46 12.98 18.67
CA GLY A 37 0.77 13.46 20.02
C GLY A 37 2.05 12.84 20.57
N TYR A 38 2.23 11.53 20.38
CA TYR A 38 3.42 10.80 20.83
C TYR A 38 4.70 11.26 20.11
N PHE A 39 4.63 11.52 18.81
CA PHE A 39 5.78 12.00 18.05
C PHE A 39 6.20 13.41 18.49
N ILE A 40 5.24 14.31 18.69
CA ILE A 40 5.53 15.68 19.15
C ILE A 40 6.10 15.67 20.57
N ASP A 41 5.54 14.85 21.47
CA ASP A 41 6.00 14.76 22.86
C ASP A 41 7.45 14.26 22.95
N GLN A 42 7.81 13.25 22.15
CA GLN A 42 9.16 12.67 22.20
C GLN A 42 10.23 13.46 21.46
N SER A 43 9.95 13.99 20.26
CA SER A 43 10.97 14.60 19.38
C SER A 43 10.72 16.08 19.08
N GLY A 44 9.69 16.66 19.68
CA GLY A 44 9.27 18.04 19.42
C GLY A 44 8.63 18.21 18.05
N VAL A 45 8.09 19.40 17.81
CA VAL A 45 7.39 19.73 16.54
C VAL A 45 8.33 19.61 15.34
N THR A 46 9.56 20.12 15.45
CA THR A 46 10.55 20.07 14.37
C THR A 46 11.01 18.64 14.05
N GLY A 47 11.15 17.80 15.08
CA GLY A 47 11.49 16.38 14.91
C GLY A 47 10.37 15.57 14.26
N ALA A 48 9.12 15.84 14.63
CA ALA A 48 7.96 15.22 13.98
C ALA A 48 7.87 15.58 12.49
N ILE A 49 8.04 16.87 12.14
CA ILE A 49 8.00 17.33 10.74
C ILE A 49 9.10 16.66 9.92
N SER A 50 10.35 16.63 10.42
CA SER A 50 11.46 16.02 9.68
C SER A 50 11.27 14.51 9.51
N ALA A 51 10.71 13.82 10.52
CA ALA A 51 10.35 12.41 10.42
C ALA A 51 9.28 12.15 9.34
N PHE A 52 8.25 13.00 9.22
CA PHE A 52 7.25 12.89 8.17
C PHE A 52 7.83 13.13 6.77
N VAL A 53 8.73 14.12 6.63
CA VAL A 53 9.39 14.39 5.34
C VAL A 53 10.27 13.21 4.92
N LEU A 54 11.09 12.70 5.84
CA LEU A 54 12.00 11.58 5.55
C LEU A 54 11.22 10.28 5.30
N GLY A 55 10.20 10.00 6.13
CA GLY A 55 9.32 8.85 5.95
C GLY A 55 8.53 8.92 4.65
N GLY A 56 7.98 10.09 4.30
CA GLY A 56 7.28 10.31 3.03
C GLY A 56 8.19 10.12 1.82
N PHE A 57 9.45 10.55 1.92
CA PHE A 57 10.45 10.30 0.89
C PHE A 57 10.72 8.80 0.70
N MET A 58 10.93 8.06 1.80
CA MET A 58 11.11 6.60 1.74
C MET A 58 9.90 5.90 1.10
N VAL A 59 8.67 6.26 1.51
CA VAL A 59 7.44 5.68 0.96
C VAL A 59 7.26 6.00 -0.52
N THR A 60 7.71 7.17 -0.97
CA THR A 60 7.70 7.55 -2.40
C THR A 60 8.55 6.59 -3.23
N VAL A 61 9.77 6.29 -2.77
CA VAL A 61 10.66 5.32 -3.46
C VAL A 61 9.99 3.95 -3.54
N VAL A 62 9.39 3.48 -2.44
CA VAL A 62 8.65 2.20 -2.43
C VAL A 62 7.47 2.23 -3.40
N SER A 63 6.71 3.33 -3.44
CA SER A 63 5.55 3.47 -4.31
C SER A 63 5.90 3.39 -5.80
N LEU A 64 7.05 3.95 -6.20
CA LEU A 64 7.55 3.85 -7.57
C LEU A 64 7.87 2.40 -7.94
N ILE A 65 8.53 1.66 -7.05
CA ILE A 65 8.83 0.23 -7.26
C ILE A 65 7.53 -0.57 -7.42
N TYR A 66 6.54 -0.33 -6.54
CA TYR A 66 5.23 -0.98 -6.64
C TYR A 66 4.47 -0.57 -7.92
N GLY A 67 4.64 0.65 -8.42
CA GLY A 67 4.09 1.10 -9.69
C GLY A 67 4.62 0.30 -10.88
N GLU A 68 5.95 0.12 -10.95
CA GLU A 68 6.59 -0.71 -11.96
C GLU A 68 6.14 -2.18 -11.86
N LEU A 69 6.06 -2.68 -10.62
CA LEU A 69 5.70 -4.07 -10.37
C LEU A 69 4.25 -4.38 -10.72
N ALA A 70 3.33 -3.47 -10.39
CA ALA A 70 1.92 -3.59 -10.74
C ALA A 70 1.69 -3.50 -12.26
N SER A 71 2.51 -2.73 -12.98
CA SER A 71 2.48 -2.69 -14.44
C SER A 71 3.07 -3.95 -15.07
N ALA A 72 4.15 -4.50 -14.51
CA ALA A 72 4.82 -5.70 -15.03
C ALA A 72 4.05 -7.00 -14.73
N MET A 73 3.32 -7.04 -13.61
CA MET A 73 2.58 -8.22 -13.15
C MET A 73 1.13 -7.85 -12.79
N PRO A 74 0.24 -7.70 -13.77
CA PRO A 74 -1.17 -7.35 -13.55
C PRO A 74 -1.99 -8.56 -13.09
N PHE A 75 -1.53 -9.26 -12.05
CA PHE A 75 -2.20 -10.40 -11.44
C PHE A 75 -2.89 -10.00 -10.15
N VAL A 76 -3.97 -10.71 -9.81
CA VAL A 76 -4.68 -10.53 -8.55
C VAL A 76 -3.85 -11.16 -7.44
N GLY A 77 -3.55 -10.40 -6.38
CA GLY A 77 -2.83 -10.89 -5.19
C GLY A 77 -1.64 -10.04 -4.75
N GLY A 78 -1.26 -9.01 -5.52
CA GLY A 78 -0.28 -8.00 -5.08
C GLY A 78 1.01 -8.59 -4.52
N GLU A 79 1.38 -8.19 -3.30
CA GLU A 79 2.62 -8.59 -2.64
C GLU A 79 2.80 -10.10 -2.46
N HIS A 80 1.71 -10.87 -2.32
CA HIS A 80 1.80 -12.33 -2.26
C HIS A 80 2.32 -12.91 -3.58
N VAL A 81 1.82 -12.41 -4.72
CA VAL A 81 2.27 -12.84 -6.05
C VAL A 81 3.72 -12.42 -6.28
N TYR A 82 4.06 -11.19 -5.86
CA TYR A 82 5.42 -10.67 -6.00
C TYR A 82 6.43 -11.49 -5.20
N SER A 83 6.09 -11.84 -3.96
CA SER A 83 6.97 -12.62 -3.07
C SER A 83 7.14 -14.05 -3.57
N MET A 84 6.06 -14.74 -3.97
CA MET A 84 6.17 -16.07 -4.58
C MET A 84 7.00 -16.02 -5.87
N ARG A 85 6.85 -14.96 -6.68
CA ARG A 85 7.64 -14.81 -7.91
C ARG A 85 9.13 -14.56 -7.63
N ALA A 86 9.45 -13.83 -6.56
CA ALA A 86 10.82 -13.47 -6.22
C ALA A 86 11.56 -14.55 -5.42
N LEU A 87 10.86 -15.28 -4.55
CA LEU A 87 11.47 -16.16 -3.55
C LEU A 87 11.15 -17.66 -3.74
N GLY A 88 10.12 -18.00 -4.52
CA GLY A 88 9.62 -19.37 -4.69
C GLY A 88 8.47 -19.68 -3.74
#